data_AF-A0A8K0P050-F1
#
_entry.id   AF-A0A8K0P050-F1
#
_cell.length_a   1.000
_cell.length_b   1.000
_cell.length_c   1.000
_cell.angle_alpha   90.00
_cell.angle_beta   90.00
_cell.angle_gamma   90.00
#
_symmetry.space_group_name_H-M   'P 1'
#
loop_
_entity.id
_entity.type
_entity.pdbx_description
1 polymer ?
#
loop_
_entity_poly.entity_id
_entity_poly.type
_entity_poly.pdbx_seq_one_letter_code
_entity_poly.pdbx_strand_id
1 'polypeptide(L)'
;MGNHQHSLRSIRKVLQAKSGRCFSEPEESFCGNLRVEGEEECDAGLLGTEDNDPCCDKNCRLRRGQGAVCSDKNSPCCQGCQLVGIGAKCREAQHATCEQEARCSGTSPECPRSPPLPDATPCLERGQCRHGRCIPYCETQGLQSCMCDIIGDACKRCCRMNLNDTCFPVDQQDILPDGTPCIQGFCNKDSQKQCLTDNALAPTMCYRECLA
;
A
#
# COMPACT_ATOMS: atom_id res chain seq x y z
N MET A 1 24.03 0.14 -1.42
CA MET A 1 24.15 0.13 -2.90
C MET A 1 24.37 -1.26 -3.52
N GLY A 2 24.85 -2.29 -2.79
CA GLY A 2 25.08 -3.63 -3.35
C GLY A 2 23.81 -4.43 -3.72
N ASN A 3 22.81 -4.51 -2.83
CA ASN A 3 21.66 -5.41 -3.02
C ASN A 3 20.80 -5.06 -4.25
N HIS A 4 20.62 -3.77 -4.55
CA HIS A 4 19.88 -3.33 -5.74
C HIS A 4 20.54 -3.83 -7.05
N GLN A 5 21.88 -3.82 -7.10
CA GLN A 5 22.61 -4.27 -8.28
C GLN A 5 22.56 -5.80 -8.44
N HIS A 6 22.48 -6.55 -7.34
CA HIS A 6 22.27 -8.00 -7.37
C HIS A 6 20.87 -8.38 -7.87
N SER A 7 19.82 -7.73 -7.35
CA SER A 7 18.44 -7.97 -7.80
C SER A 7 18.27 -7.67 -9.29
N LEU A 8 18.79 -6.54 -9.78
CA LEU A 8 18.72 -6.18 -11.19
C LEU A 8 19.44 -7.19 -12.09
N ARG A 9 20.62 -7.69 -11.68
CA ARG A 9 21.35 -8.72 -12.44
C ARG A 9 20.56 -10.02 -12.51
N SER A 10 19.97 -10.45 -11.39
CA SER A 10 19.16 -11.68 -11.33
C SER A 10 17.88 -11.57 -12.16
N ILE A 11 17.14 -10.47 -12.03
CA ILE A 11 15.93 -10.20 -12.81
C ILE A 11 16.27 -10.17 -14.31
N ARG A 12 17.33 -9.44 -14.69
CA ARG A 12 17.75 -9.34 -16.10
C ARG A 12 18.04 -10.71 -16.71
N LYS A 13 18.75 -11.59 -16.00
CA LYS A 13 19.04 -12.95 -16.49
C LYS A 13 17.76 -13.75 -16.76
N VAL A 14 16.79 -13.66 -15.85
CA VAL A 14 15.50 -14.36 -16.00
C VAL A 14 14.71 -13.78 -17.16
N LEU A 15 14.61 -12.45 -17.25
CA LEU A 15 13.92 -11.77 -18.34
C LEU A 15 14.53 -12.14 -19.70
N GLN A 16 15.86 -12.08 -19.84
CA GLN A 16 16.54 -12.47 -21.09
C GLN A 16 16.28 -13.94 -21.49
N ALA A 17 16.13 -14.84 -20.52
CA ALA A 17 15.92 -16.27 -20.79
C ALA A 17 14.45 -16.64 -21.00
N LYS A 18 13.50 -15.88 -20.44
CA LYS A 18 12.09 -16.31 -20.32
C LYS A 18 11.06 -15.30 -20.86
N SER A 19 11.39 -14.02 -21.04
CA SER A 19 10.40 -13.00 -21.42
C SER A 19 9.70 -13.34 -22.74
N GLY A 20 10.45 -13.77 -23.77
CA GLY A 20 9.90 -14.14 -25.07
C GLY A 20 8.98 -15.37 -25.08
N ARG A 21 8.74 -16.02 -23.94
CA ARG A 21 7.82 -17.18 -23.84
C ARG A 21 6.38 -16.77 -23.49
N CYS A 22 6.20 -15.73 -22.69
CA CYS A 22 4.89 -15.38 -22.14
C CYS A 22 4.65 -13.88 -21.93
N PHE A 23 5.65 -13.04 -22.14
CA PHE A 23 5.43 -11.60 -22.13
C PHE A 23 4.89 -11.20 -23.50
N SER A 24 3.73 -10.55 -23.51
CA SER A 24 3.21 -9.81 -24.65
C SER A 24 3.75 -8.38 -24.64
N GLU A 25 3.58 -7.68 -25.76
CA GLU A 25 3.73 -6.22 -25.74
C GLU A 25 2.70 -5.64 -24.76
N PRO A 26 3.05 -4.58 -24.00
CA PRO A 26 2.09 -3.94 -23.11
C PRO A 26 0.91 -3.42 -23.92
N GLU A 27 -0.29 -3.91 -23.62
CA GLU A 27 -1.52 -3.27 -24.10
C GLU A 27 -1.71 -1.97 -23.31
N GLU A 28 -1.99 -0.85 -23.99
CA GLU A 28 -2.19 0.45 -23.32
C GLU A 28 -3.51 0.51 -22.51
N SER A 29 -4.46 -0.39 -22.81
CA SER A 29 -5.75 -0.53 -22.13
C SER A 29 -6.31 -1.94 -22.37
N PHE A 30 -6.97 -2.52 -21.37
CA PHE A 30 -7.67 -3.80 -21.50
C PHE A 30 -9.10 -3.70 -20.95
N CYS A 31 -10.07 -3.69 -21.87
CA CYS A 31 -11.48 -3.62 -21.52
C CYS A 31 -11.96 -4.95 -20.95
N GLY A 32 -12.29 -4.97 -19.66
CA GLY A 32 -12.83 -6.12 -18.94
C GLY A 32 -12.05 -6.52 -17.68
N ASN A 33 -11.05 -5.73 -17.26
CA ASN A 33 -10.28 -5.94 -16.01
C ASN A 33 -10.78 -5.09 -14.83
N LEU A 34 -11.90 -4.38 -14.99
CA LEU A 34 -12.54 -3.46 -14.02
C LEU A 34 -11.75 -2.18 -13.75
N ARG A 35 -10.74 -1.86 -14.56
CA ARG A 35 -9.91 -0.66 -14.41
C ARG A 35 -9.98 0.17 -15.68
N VAL A 36 -10.36 1.43 -15.52
CA VAL A 36 -10.37 2.39 -16.61
C VAL A 36 -8.93 2.72 -17.01
N GLU A 37 -8.55 2.33 -18.22
CA GLU A 37 -7.21 2.51 -18.77
C GLU A 37 -7.29 3.11 -20.19
N GLY A 38 -6.27 3.88 -20.59
CA GLY A 38 -6.21 4.51 -21.91
C GLY A 38 -7.43 5.38 -22.26
N GLU A 39 -8.17 4.99 -23.30
CA GLU A 39 -9.30 5.71 -23.87
C GLU A 39 -10.68 5.23 -23.37
N GLU A 40 -10.70 4.32 -22.39
CA GLU A 40 -11.92 3.82 -21.77
C GLU A 40 -12.60 4.90 -20.93
N GLU A 41 -13.94 4.89 -20.90
CA GLU A 41 -14.70 5.80 -20.01
C GLU A 41 -15.16 5.10 -18.72
N CYS A 42 -15.23 3.78 -18.75
CA CYS A 42 -15.65 2.87 -17.70
C CYS A 42 -15.21 1.45 -18.07
N ASP A 43 -15.20 0.53 -17.11
CA ASP A 43 -14.97 -0.89 -17.36
C ASP A 43 -15.95 -1.73 -16.53
N ALA A 44 -16.87 -2.39 -17.22
CA ALA A 44 -17.91 -3.23 -16.61
C ALA A 44 -17.38 -4.57 -16.09
N GLY A 45 -16.18 -4.97 -16.50
CA GLY A 45 -15.62 -6.32 -16.30
C GLY A 45 -15.87 -7.23 -17.49
N LEU A 46 -15.45 -8.49 -17.37
CA LEU A 46 -15.47 -9.44 -18.48
C LEU A 46 -16.91 -9.78 -18.94
N LEU A 47 -17.09 -9.78 -20.26
CA LEU A 47 -18.34 -10.13 -20.94
C LEU A 47 -18.91 -11.49 -20.49
N GLY A 48 -20.18 -11.50 -20.07
CA GLY A 48 -20.91 -12.71 -19.69
C GLY A 48 -20.78 -13.11 -18.21
N THR A 49 -19.86 -12.50 -17.46
CA THR A 49 -19.69 -12.76 -16.03
C THR A 49 -19.95 -11.53 -15.17
N GLU A 50 -19.49 -10.36 -15.58
CA GLU A 50 -19.49 -9.15 -14.75
C GLU A 50 -20.09 -7.92 -15.45
N ASP A 51 -20.42 -8.01 -16.75
CA ASP A 51 -20.85 -6.94 -17.65
C ASP A 51 -22.29 -6.43 -17.44
N ASN A 52 -22.91 -6.74 -16.31
CA ASN A 52 -24.23 -6.24 -15.92
C ASN A 52 -24.19 -4.82 -15.35
N ASP A 53 -23.32 -3.96 -15.87
CA ASP A 53 -23.24 -2.54 -15.48
C ASP A 53 -24.29 -1.71 -16.25
N PRO A 54 -25.30 -1.12 -15.58
CA PRO A 54 -26.27 -0.24 -16.23
C PRO A 54 -25.65 1.07 -16.72
N CYS A 55 -24.43 1.40 -16.29
CA CYS A 55 -23.73 2.63 -16.62
C CYS A 55 -22.70 2.44 -17.73
N CYS A 56 -22.15 1.24 -17.87
CA CYS A 56 -21.06 0.92 -18.78
C CYS A 56 -21.45 -0.13 -19.82
N ASP A 57 -21.01 0.04 -21.06
CA ASP A 57 -21.20 -0.95 -22.10
C ASP A 57 -19.99 -1.89 -22.26
N LYS A 58 -20.19 -2.94 -23.07
CA LYS A 58 -19.17 -3.95 -23.35
C LYS A 58 -17.95 -3.45 -24.12
N ASN A 59 -17.98 -2.22 -24.63
CA ASN A 59 -16.87 -1.57 -25.32
C ASN A 59 -16.19 -0.55 -24.40
N CYS A 60 -16.42 -0.61 -23.09
CA CYS A 60 -15.85 0.29 -22.09
C CYS A 60 -16.21 1.77 -22.33
N ARG A 61 -17.45 1.99 -22.80
CA ARG A 61 -18.04 3.32 -22.97
C ARG A 61 -19.22 3.52 -22.02
N LEU A 62 -19.37 4.74 -21.53
CA LEU A 62 -20.52 5.09 -20.71
C LEU A 62 -21.78 5.04 -21.58
N ARG A 63 -22.86 4.51 -21.03
CA ARG A 63 -24.19 4.47 -21.66
C ARG A 63 -24.85 5.86 -21.59
N ARG A 64 -24.22 6.88 -22.17
CA ARG A 64 -24.67 8.28 -22.15
C ARG A 64 -26.08 8.45 -22.70
N GLY A 65 -26.49 7.64 -23.68
CA GLY A 65 -27.86 7.62 -24.21
C GLY A 65 -28.93 7.18 -23.20
N GLN A 66 -28.51 6.52 -22.11
CA GLN A 66 -29.35 6.14 -20.96
C GLN A 66 -29.15 7.08 -19.76
N GLY A 67 -28.41 8.18 -19.96
CA GLY A 67 -28.14 9.19 -18.94
C GLY A 67 -26.89 8.94 -18.09
N ALA A 68 -26.10 7.89 -18.34
CA ALA A 68 -24.91 7.61 -17.53
C ALA A 68 -23.86 8.73 -17.64
N VAL A 69 -23.42 9.24 -16.49
CA VAL A 69 -22.35 10.24 -16.36
C VAL A 69 -21.08 9.64 -15.76
N CYS A 70 -21.20 8.54 -15.03
CA CYS A 70 -20.11 7.78 -14.41
C CYS A 70 -20.52 6.30 -14.27
N SER A 71 -19.59 5.42 -13.87
CA SER A 71 -19.88 4.02 -13.51
C SER A 71 -19.66 3.77 -12.02
N ASP A 72 -20.66 3.17 -11.38
CA ASP A 72 -20.64 2.75 -9.97
C ASP A 72 -19.51 1.75 -9.68
N LYS A 73 -19.11 0.94 -10.67
CA LYS A 73 -18.03 -0.06 -10.51
C LYS A 73 -16.64 0.57 -10.46
N ASN A 74 -16.43 1.65 -11.20
CA ASN A 74 -15.09 2.23 -11.35
C ASN A 74 -14.89 3.51 -10.53
N SER A 75 -15.97 4.15 -10.07
CA SER A 75 -15.92 5.48 -9.48
C SER A 75 -16.56 5.51 -8.08
N PRO A 76 -15.77 5.75 -7.00
CA PRO A 76 -16.29 5.81 -5.63
C PRO A 76 -17.30 6.94 -5.38
N CYS A 77 -17.33 7.96 -6.24
CA CYS A 77 -18.30 9.06 -6.20
C CYS A 77 -19.41 8.92 -7.24
N CYS A 78 -19.73 7.69 -7.65
CA CYS A 78 -20.82 7.38 -8.55
C CYS A 78 -21.86 6.50 -7.83
N GLN A 79 -23.15 6.82 -8.03
CA GLN A 79 -24.24 6.00 -7.57
C GLN A 79 -25.40 6.09 -8.57
N GLY A 80 -25.86 4.95 -9.07
CA GLY A 80 -26.92 4.91 -10.07
C GLY A 80 -26.53 5.62 -11.37
N CYS A 81 -25.27 5.50 -11.78
CA CYS A 81 -24.71 6.14 -12.98
C CYS A 81 -24.66 7.68 -12.93
N GLN A 82 -24.89 8.27 -11.75
CA GLN A 82 -24.84 9.71 -11.52
C GLN A 82 -23.81 10.05 -10.45
N LEU A 83 -23.28 11.27 -10.52
CA LEU A 83 -22.42 11.79 -9.46
C LEU A 83 -23.21 11.90 -8.16
N VAL A 84 -22.65 11.38 -7.08
CA VAL A 84 -23.23 11.62 -5.75
C VAL A 84 -23.06 13.08 -5.37
N GLY A 85 -23.97 13.59 -4.52
CA GLY A 85 -23.92 14.96 -4.04
C GLY A 85 -22.62 15.28 -3.27
N ILE A 86 -22.31 16.57 -3.21
CA ILE A 86 -21.16 17.07 -2.45
C ILE A 86 -21.21 16.57 -1.00
N GLY A 87 -20.07 16.14 -0.48
CA GLY A 87 -19.95 15.71 0.91
C GLY A 87 -20.21 14.22 1.14
N ALA A 88 -20.64 13.45 0.15
CA ALA A 88 -20.69 11.99 0.28
C ALA A 88 -19.28 11.42 0.55
N LYS A 89 -19.13 10.56 1.56
CA LYS A 89 -17.82 10.01 1.94
C LYS A 89 -17.38 8.94 0.94
N CYS A 90 -16.18 9.06 0.39
CA CYS A 90 -15.62 8.13 -0.58
C CYS A 90 -14.31 7.48 -0.15
N ARG A 91 -13.67 7.98 0.92
CA ARG A 91 -12.50 7.36 1.54
C ARG A 91 -12.52 7.58 3.05
N GLU A 92 -12.27 6.54 3.81
CA GLU A 92 -12.09 6.64 5.26
C GLU A 92 -10.80 7.39 5.61
N ALA A 93 -10.76 7.95 6.82
CA ALA A 93 -9.53 8.52 7.35
C ALA A 93 -8.49 7.40 7.57
N GLN A 94 -7.24 7.66 7.18
CA GLN A 94 -6.11 6.76 7.38
C GLN A 94 -5.13 7.40 8.36
N HIS A 95 -5.33 7.12 9.65
CA HIS A 95 -4.49 7.66 10.72
C HIS A 95 -3.02 7.23 10.62
N ALA A 96 -2.74 6.02 10.14
CA ALA A 96 -1.37 5.51 9.98
C ALA A 96 -0.56 6.35 8.98
N THR A 97 -1.20 6.90 7.94
CA THR A 97 -0.58 7.70 6.88
C THR A 97 -0.87 9.20 7.02
N CYS A 98 -1.53 9.63 8.09
CA CYS A 98 -1.89 11.03 8.35
C CYS A 98 -2.83 11.64 7.30
N GLU A 99 -3.82 10.87 6.85
CA GLU A 99 -4.81 11.29 5.85
C GLU A 99 -6.20 11.35 6.46
N GLN A 100 -6.92 12.45 6.27
CA GLN A 100 -8.32 12.59 6.66
C GLN A 100 -9.23 11.79 5.72
N GLU A 101 -10.50 11.68 6.11
CA GLU A 101 -11.52 11.20 5.18
C GLU A 101 -11.61 12.11 3.94
N ALA A 102 -11.91 11.53 2.80
CA ALA A 102 -12.18 12.26 1.57
C ALA A 102 -13.67 12.19 1.24
N ARG A 103 -14.19 13.31 0.73
CA ARG A 103 -15.59 13.45 0.37
C ARG A 103 -15.72 13.91 -1.07
N CYS A 104 -16.71 13.38 -1.77
CA CYS A 104 -17.01 13.69 -3.15
C CYS A 104 -17.28 15.18 -3.33
N SER A 105 -16.78 15.75 -4.44
CA SER A 105 -16.98 17.17 -4.76
C SER A 105 -18.40 17.46 -5.29
N GLY A 106 -19.13 16.42 -5.72
CA GLY A 106 -20.40 16.56 -6.45
C GLY A 106 -20.24 16.91 -7.93
N THR A 107 -19.01 17.08 -8.40
CA THR A 107 -18.70 17.52 -9.78
C THR A 107 -17.74 16.58 -10.52
N SER A 108 -17.16 15.60 -9.81
CA SER A 108 -16.26 14.60 -10.37
C SER A 108 -16.64 13.20 -9.85
N PRO A 109 -16.50 12.16 -10.69
CA PRO A 109 -16.69 10.77 -10.26
C PRO A 109 -15.50 10.24 -9.44
N GLU A 110 -14.36 10.93 -9.50
CA GLU A 110 -13.17 10.59 -8.73
C GLU A 110 -13.32 11.01 -7.27
N CYS A 111 -12.85 10.15 -6.36
CA CYS A 111 -12.68 10.54 -4.97
C CYS A 111 -11.44 11.45 -4.85
N PRO A 112 -11.58 12.71 -4.38
CA PRO A 112 -10.44 13.62 -4.29
C PRO A 112 -9.37 13.08 -3.34
N ARG A 113 -8.16 13.64 -3.43
CA ARG A 113 -7.10 13.33 -2.45
C ARG A 113 -7.56 13.71 -1.04
N SER A 114 -7.33 12.81 -0.10
CA SER A 114 -7.54 13.06 1.32
C SER A 114 -6.73 14.28 1.79
N PRO A 115 -7.35 15.24 2.49
CA PRO A 115 -6.63 16.28 3.20
C PRO A 115 -5.70 15.68 4.28
N PRO A 116 -4.64 16.39 4.69
CA PRO A 116 -3.76 15.92 5.77
C PRO A 116 -4.48 15.97 7.12
N LEU A 117 -4.30 14.97 7.99
CA LEU A 117 -4.75 15.04 9.38
C LEU A 117 -4.04 16.22 10.11
N PRO A 118 -4.68 16.80 11.14
CA PRO A 118 -4.08 17.88 11.92
C PRO A 118 -2.70 17.47 12.47
N ASP A 119 -1.78 18.43 12.52
CA ASP A 119 -0.47 18.22 13.14
C ASP A 119 -0.63 17.77 14.60
N ALA A 120 0.33 16.98 15.08
CA ALA A 120 0.33 16.32 16.39
C ALA A 120 -0.72 15.20 16.58
N THR A 121 -1.57 14.91 15.59
CA THR A 121 -2.45 13.72 15.63
C THR A 121 -1.62 12.44 15.76
N PRO A 122 -1.91 11.53 16.71
CA PRO A 122 -1.21 10.25 16.81
C PRO A 122 -1.39 9.40 15.56
N CYS A 123 -0.30 8.82 15.07
CA CYS A 123 -0.27 7.93 13.91
C CYS A 123 0.47 6.62 14.23
N LEU A 124 0.99 5.94 13.21
CA LEU A 124 1.67 4.65 13.35
C LEU A 124 2.74 4.70 14.45
N GLU A 125 2.77 3.68 15.31
CA GLU A 125 3.86 3.47 16.25
C GLU A 125 4.17 4.65 17.20
N ARG A 126 3.12 5.28 17.77
CA ARG A 126 3.22 6.48 18.63
C ARG A 126 3.83 7.71 17.94
N GLY A 127 3.97 7.65 16.61
CA GLY A 127 4.33 8.80 15.81
C GLY A 127 3.25 9.89 15.87
N GLN A 128 3.58 11.04 15.29
CA GLN A 128 2.66 12.16 15.18
C GLN A 128 2.64 12.71 13.76
N CYS A 129 1.46 13.13 13.32
CA CYS A 129 1.30 13.78 12.04
C CYS A 129 2.00 15.14 12.01
N ARG A 130 2.71 15.41 10.91
CA ARG A 130 3.26 16.73 10.58
C ARG A 130 3.18 16.94 9.07
N HIS A 131 2.46 17.96 8.63
CA HIS A 131 2.25 18.28 7.21
C HIS A 131 1.77 17.06 6.38
N GLY A 132 0.82 16.28 6.92
CA GLY A 132 0.27 15.11 6.23
C GLY A 132 1.19 13.89 6.13
N ARG A 133 2.24 13.83 6.97
CA ARG A 133 3.12 12.66 7.07
C ARG A 133 3.21 12.20 8.52
N CYS A 134 3.25 10.88 8.73
CA CYS A 134 3.49 10.31 10.05
C CYS A 134 4.98 10.41 10.38
N ILE A 135 5.33 11.26 11.35
CA ILE A 135 6.68 11.40 11.88
C ILE A 135 6.86 10.37 13.00
N PRO A 136 7.88 9.50 12.96
CA PRO A 136 8.03 8.47 13.98
C PRO A 136 8.35 9.09 15.35
N TYR A 137 8.04 8.33 16.39
CA TYR A 137 8.12 8.81 17.77
C TYR A 137 9.45 9.48 18.13
N CYS A 138 10.60 8.86 17.84
CA CYS A 138 11.90 9.41 18.22
C CYS A 138 12.14 10.80 17.61
N GLU A 139 11.79 10.98 16.34
CA GLU A 139 11.93 12.25 15.61
C GLU A 139 11.00 13.33 16.17
N THR A 140 9.83 12.96 16.72
CA THR A 140 8.98 13.92 17.44
C THR A 140 9.62 14.41 18.74
N GLN A 141 10.52 13.62 19.33
CA GLN A 141 11.27 13.95 20.55
C GLN A 141 12.63 14.61 20.26
N GLY A 142 12.96 14.90 18.99
CA GLY A 142 14.27 15.42 18.61
C GLY A 142 15.40 14.38 18.66
N LEU A 143 15.04 13.10 18.66
CA LEU A 143 15.94 11.94 18.63
C LEU A 143 15.85 11.25 17.26
N GLN A 144 16.65 10.21 17.05
CA GLN A 144 16.62 9.38 15.85
C GLN A 144 16.13 7.97 16.16
N SER A 145 15.22 7.46 15.33
CA SER A 145 14.76 6.07 15.39
C SER A 145 15.91 5.11 15.11
N CYS A 146 16.01 4.05 15.91
CA CYS A 146 16.99 3.02 15.70
C CYS A 146 16.57 1.67 16.33
N MET A 147 17.42 0.66 16.19
CA MET A 147 17.17 -0.70 16.64
C MET A 147 18.19 -1.04 17.72
N CYS A 148 17.72 -1.47 18.90
CA CYS A 148 18.61 -1.89 19.98
C CYS A 148 19.36 -3.18 19.62
N ASP A 149 20.63 -3.25 19.99
CA ASP A 149 21.56 -4.37 19.75
C ASP A 149 21.50 -5.47 20.82
N ILE A 150 20.90 -5.19 21.97
CA ILE A 150 20.63 -6.18 23.01
C ILE A 150 19.35 -6.95 22.65
N ILE A 151 19.43 -8.28 22.54
CA ILE A 151 18.30 -9.15 22.13
C ILE A 151 17.03 -8.91 22.96
N GLY A 152 17.17 -8.69 24.27
CA GLY A 152 16.04 -8.41 25.18
C GLY A 152 15.34 -7.07 24.95
N ASP A 153 16.02 -6.14 24.27
CA ASP A 153 15.50 -4.81 23.92
C ASP A 153 15.24 -4.67 22.40
N ALA A 154 15.65 -5.64 21.59
CA ALA A 154 15.59 -5.59 20.13
C ALA A 154 14.16 -5.43 19.56
N CYS A 155 13.13 -5.79 20.34
CA CYS A 155 11.72 -5.61 20.01
C CYS A 155 11.03 -4.49 20.78
N LYS A 156 11.81 -3.62 21.41
CA LYS A 156 11.33 -2.39 22.03
C LYS A 156 11.56 -1.22 21.08
N ARG A 157 10.79 -0.16 21.28
CA ARG A 157 11.07 1.11 20.61
C ARG A 157 12.37 1.70 21.13
N CYS A 158 13.33 1.90 20.24
CA CYS A 158 14.64 2.44 20.60
C CYS A 158 14.92 3.76 19.87
N CYS A 159 15.53 4.68 20.59
CA CYS A 159 16.00 5.96 20.06
C CYS A 159 17.49 6.13 20.31
N ARG A 160 18.09 7.12 19.65
CA ARG A 160 19.44 7.60 19.92
C ARG A 160 19.51 9.12 19.73
N MET A 161 20.49 9.77 20.35
CA MET A 161 20.67 11.22 20.23
C MET A 161 21.25 11.59 18.86
N ASN A 162 22.33 10.93 18.43
CA ASN A 162 22.96 11.13 17.13
C ASN A 162 23.25 9.80 16.43
N LEU A 163 23.64 9.87 15.14
CA LEU A 163 23.92 8.69 14.31
C LEU A 163 25.02 7.76 14.86
N ASN A 164 25.91 8.29 15.71
CA ASN A 164 27.04 7.55 16.29
C ASN A 164 26.78 7.05 17.71
N ASP A 165 25.65 7.45 18.32
CA ASP A 165 25.33 7.06 19.69
C ASP A 165 24.66 5.69 19.74
N THR A 166 24.86 4.98 20.84
CA THR A 166 24.21 3.70 21.11
C THR A 166 22.70 3.90 21.28
N CYS A 167 21.93 2.98 20.72
CA CYS A 167 20.49 2.94 20.89
C CYS A 167 20.11 2.61 22.33
N PHE A 168 19.10 3.29 22.84
CA PHE A 168 18.51 2.98 24.13
C PHE A 168 17.00 2.76 23.98
N PRO A 169 16.41 1.82 24.74
CA PRO A 169 14.97 1.62 24.76
C PRO A 169 14.27 2.81 25.42
N VAL A 170 13.18 3.28 24.83
CA VAL A 170 12.41 4.43 25.33
C VAL A 170 11.65 4.08 26.61
N ASP A 171 11.00 2.92 26.61
CA ASP A 171 10.17 2.42 27.71
C ASP A 171 10.23 0.88 27.71
N GLN A 172 10.24 0.27 28.90
CA GLN A 172 10.23 -1.17 29.07
C GLN A 172 8.94 -1.83 28.56
N GLN A 173 7.83 -1.09 28.52
CA GLN A 173 6.52 -1.61 28.10
C GLN A 173 6.17 -1.29 26.63
N ASP A 174 6.96 -0.46 25.94
CA ASP A 174 6.75 -0.10 24.53
C ASP A 174 7.34 -1.16 23.60
N ILE A 175 6.57 -2.24 23.43
CA ILE A 175 6.89 -3.38 22.59
C ILE A 175 6.35 -3.17 21.18
N LEU A 176 7.21 -3.37 20.19
CA LEU A 176 6.88 -3.22 18.77
C LEU A 176 5.89 -4.32 18.30
N PRO A 177 5.09 -4.06 17.25
CA PRO A 177 4.20 -5.05 16.66
C PRO A 177 4.92 -6.32 16.13
N ASP A 178 4.15 -7.37 15.90
CA ASP A 178 4.68 -8.59 15.29
C ASP A 178 5.10 -8.32 13.84
N GLY A 179 6.20 -8.94 13.42
CA GLY A 179 6.78 -8.71 12.10
C GLY A 179 7.63 -7.44 12.00
N THR A 180 7.76 -6.65 13.07
CA THR A 180 8.71 -5.52 13.06
C THR A 180 10.15 -6.05 12.96
N PRO A 181 10.97 -5.56 12.00
CA PRO A 181 12.37 -5.96 11.89
C PRO A 181 13.16 -5.66 13.14
N CYS A 182 14.04 -6.57 13.51
CA CYS A 182 14.95 -6.47 14.65
C CYS A 182 16.32 -7.08 14.26
N ILE A 183 17.30 -7.04 15.16
CA ILE A 183 18.73 -7.23 14.81
C ILE A 183 19.06 -8.57 14.14
N GLN A 184 18.26 -9.61 14.38
CA GLN A 184 18.47 -10.94 13.84
C GLN A 184 17.27 -11.50 13.08
N GLY A 185 16.20 -10.73 12.90
CA GLY A 185 15.01 -11.16 12.17
C GLY A 185 13.79 -10.29 12.48
N PHE A 186 12.76 -10.88 13.10
CA PHE A 186 11.49 -10.19 13.34
C PHE A 186 10.94 -10.41 14.75
N CYS A 187 10.20 -9.43 15.24
CA CYS A 187 9.53 -9.50 16.54
C CYS A 187 8.32 -10.43 16.50
N ASN A 188 8.20 -11.28 17.53
CA ASN A 188 7.07 -12.18 17.71
C ASN A 188 6.65 -12.23 19.19
N LYS A 189 5.38 -11.88 19.46
CA LYS A 189 4.77 -11.86 20.79
C LYS A 189 4.54 -13.26 21.38
N ASP A 190 4.29 -14.27 20.56
CA ASP A 190 4.07 -15.66 21.03
C ASP A 190 5.33 -16.27 21.64
N SER A 191 6.51 -15.75 21.27
CA SER A 191 7.81 -16.14 21.85
C SER A 191 8.32 -15.12 22.85
N GLN A 192 7.47 -14.68 23.78
CA GLN A 192 7.83 -13.72 24.84
C GLN A 192 8.39 -12.38 24.32
N LYS A 193 7.93 -11.89 23.16
CA LYS A 193 8.34 -10.61 22.57
C LYS A 193 9.82 -10.57 22.16
N GLN A 194 10.37 -11.72 21.75
CA GLN A 194 11.77 -11.85 21.36
C GLN A 194 11.96 -11.56 19.87
N CYS A 195 13.19 -11.15 19.54
CA CYS A 195 13.65 -11.03 18.16
C CYS A 195 14.05 -12.42 17.65
N LEU A 196 13.24 -13.01 16.77
CA LEU A 196 13.47 -14.35 16.25
C LEU A 196 14.14 -14.29 14.87
N THR A 197 15.08 -15.20 14.64
CA THR A 197 15.65 -15.39 13.30
C THR A 197 14.60 -15.92 12.34
N ASP A 198 14.54 -15.34 11.15
CA ASP A 198 13.69 -15.84 10.09
C ASP A 198 14.26 -17.16 9.55
N ASN A 199 13.78 -18.28 10.08
CA ASN A 199 14.11 -19.62 9.56
C ASN A 199 13.46 -19.90 8.18
N ALA A 200 12.76 -18.94 7.56
CA ALA A 200 12.16 -19.11 6.23
C ALA A 200 13.18 -19.08 5.07
N LEU A 201 14.49 -18.98 5.34
CA LEU A 201 15.55 -19.19 4.35
C LEU A 201 16.36 -20.46 4.60
N ALA A 202 15.70 -21.58 4.91
CA ALA A 202 16.19 -22.85 4.37
C ALA A 202 15.98 -22.79 2.84
N PRO A 203 16.99 -23.05 1.98
CA PRO A 203 16.81 -23.05 0.54
C PRO A 203 15.95 -24.26 0.16
N THR A 204 14.64 -24.16 0.33
CA THR A 204 13.72 -25.03 -0.38
C THR A 204 13.76 -24.58 -1.83
N MET A 205 14.30 -25.45 -2.67
CA MET A 205 14.36 -25.29 -4.11
C MET A 205 13.00 -24.79 -4.63
N CYS A 206 12.96 -23.62 -5.25
CA CYS A 206 11.88 -23.24 -6.16
C CYS A 206 11.96 -24.12 -7.42
N TYR A 207 11.63 -25.41 -7.28
CA TYR A 207 11.24 -26.23 -8.42
C TYR A 207 9.73 -26.10 -8.56
N ARG A 208 9.31 -25.19 -9.45
CA ARG A 208 8.07 -25.38 -10.19
C ARG A 208 8.36 -25.16 -11.65
N GLU A 209 8.35 -26.27 -12.36
CA GLU A 209 8.28 -26.38 -13.81
C GLU A 209 7.07 -25.58 -14.28
N CYS A 210 7.25 -24.74 -15.29
CA CYS A 210 6.14 -24.30 -16.13
C CYS A 210 5.73 -25.54 -16.93
N LEU A 211 4.74 -26.29 -16.43
CA LEU A 211 4.08 -27.31 -17.23
C LEU A 211 3.23 -26.61 -18.28
N ALA A 212 3.36 -27.12 -19.50
CA ALA A 212 2.71 -26.66 -20.73
C ALA A 212 1.19 -26.82 -20.69
#